data_AF-A0A399NV43-F1
#
_entry.id   AF-A0A399NV43-F1
#
_cell.length_a   1.000
_cell.length_b   1.000
_cell.length_c   1.000
_cell.angle_alpha   90.00
_cell.angle_beta   90.00
_cell.angle_gamma   90.00
#
_symmetry.space_group_name_H-M   'P 1'
#
loop_
_entity.id
_entity.type
_entity.pdbx_description
1 polymer ?
#
loop_
_entity_poly.entity_id
_entity_poly.type
_entity_poly.pdbx_seq_one_letter_code
_entity_poly.pdbx_strand_id
1 'polypeptide(L)'
;APAGRLLPGVHAVHVWDAPWISSPAPAADAASVDALHAILAEVEPDEAVILTSFHQSPLPLALLLRLAGVGRITGASVDYAGSLLDVRLKPGEDLDEDQPEPERALAIAAAAGHALPADDDGRLAVLP
;
A
#
# COMPACT_ATOMS: atom_id res chain seq x y z
N ALA A 1 -2.92 -12.02 7.93
CA ALA A 1 -2.67 -13.05 6.91
C ALA A 1 -3.93 -13.71 6.36
N PRO A 2 -4.86 -14.28 7.18
CA PRO A 2 -5.95 -15.12 6.66
C PRO A 2 -6.92 -14.40 5.72
N ALA A 3 -7.33 -13.17 6.05
CA ALA A 3 -8.24 -12.39 5.21
C ALA A 3 -7.68 -12.10 3.81
N GLY A 4 -6.40 -11.75 3.69
CA GLY A 4 -5.77 -11.49 2.39
C GLY A 4 -5.76 -12.69 1.46
N ARG A 5 -5.75 -13.92 2.01
CA ARG A 5 -5.79 -15.16 1.22
C ARG A 5 -7.19 -15.48 0.68
N LEU A 6 -8.22 -14.77 1.15
CA LEU A 6 -9.59 -14.92 0.65
C LEU A 6 -9.87 -13.98 -0.53
N LEU A 7 -8.97 -13.04 -0.82
CA LEU A 7 -9.17 -12.07 -1.89
C LEU A 7 -9.01 -12.73 -3.27
N PRO A 8 -9.93 -12.48 -4.21
CA PRO A 8 -9.77 -12.96 -5.58
C PRO A 8 -8.56 -12.30 -6.24
N GLY A 9 -7.85 -13.05 -7.10
CA GLY A 9 -6.70 -12.53 -7.85
C GLY A 9 -5.40 -12.38 -7.06
N VAL A 10 -5.39 -12.63 -5.74
CA VAL A 10 -4.15 -12.62 -4.94
C VAL A 10 -3.32 -13.86 -5.23
N HIS A 11 -2.10 -13.66 -5.76
CA HIS A 11 -1.15 -14.73 -6.02
C HIS A 11 -0.43 -15.20 -4.74
N ALA A 12 0.03 -14.24 -3.94
CA ALA A 12 0.78 -14.50 -2.70
C ALA A 12 0.43 -13.46 -1.63
N VAL A 13 0.53 -13.87 -0.36
CA VAL A 13 0.36 -12.99 0.80
C VAL A 13 1.60 -13.08 1.68
N HIS A 14 2.36 -12.01 1.73
CA HIS A 14 3.50 -11.85 2.63
C HIS A 14 3.08 -10.98 3.83
N VAL A 15 3.69 -11.24 4.98
CA VAL A 15 3.42 -10.50 6.21
C VAL A 15 4.74 -10.01 6.76
N TRP A 16 4.78 -8.71 7.02
CA TRP A 16 5.92 -8.04 7.60
C TRP A 16 5.42 -7.02 8.62
N ASP A 17 6.03 -7.01 9.81
CA ASP A 17 5.66 -6.10 10.88
C ASP A 17 6.49 -4.80 10.77
N ALA A 18 5.90 -3.81 10.09
CA ALA A 18 6.57 -2.55 9.83
C ALA A 18 6.78 -1.75 11.14
N PRO A 19 8.00 -1.28 11.44
CA PRO A 19 8.34 -0.71 12.75
C PRO A 19 7.77 0.69 13.02
N TRP A 20 7.00 1.24 12.09
CA TRP A 20 6.27 2.51 12.24
C TRP A 20 4.74 2.34 12.19
N ILE A 21 4.25 1.09 12.19
CA ILE A 21 2.82 0.79 12.07
C ILE A 21 2.24 0.19 13.36
N SER A 22 2.93 -0.80 13.94
CA SER A 22 2.40 -1.56 15.07
C SER A 22 2.50 -0.83 16.43
N SER A 23 1.69 -1.27 17.39
CA SER A 23 1.70 -0.79 18.77
C SER A 23 1.61 -1.97 19.76
N PRO A 24 2.64 -2.24 20.58
CA PRO A 24 3.94 -1.55 20.58
C PRO A 24 4.71 -1.80 19.27
N ALA A 25 5.41 -0.77 18.80
CA ALA A 25 6.21 -0.87 17.60
C ALA A 25 7.47 -1.72 17.84
N PRO A 26 7.83 -2.65 16.94
CA PRO A 26 9.15 -3.29 16.98
C PRO A 26 10.26 -2.26 16.70
N ALA A 27 11.50 -2.61 17.02
CA ALA A 27 12.65 -1.78 16.71
C ALA A 27 12.78 -1.59 15.18
N ALA A 28 13.02 -0.35 14.76
CA ALA A 28 13.43 -0.05 13.38
C ALA A 28 14.92 -0.34 13.23
N ASP A 29 15.26 -1.59 12.93
CA ASP A 29 16.63 -2.06 12.76
C ASP A 29 16.87 -2.73 11.40
N ALA A 30 18.13 -3.10 11.16
CA ALA A 30 18.53 -3.75 9.92
C ALA A 30 17.79 -5.07 9.70
N ALA A 31 17.53 -5.85 10.76
CA ALA A 31 16.85 -7.14 10.64
C ALA A 31 15.39 -6.98 10.18
N SER A 32 14.69 -5.95 10.66
CA SER A 32 13.35 -5.61 10.18
C SER A 32 13.37 -5.24 8.69
N VAL A 33 14.35 -4.44 8.25
CA VAL A 33 14.49 -4.06 6.83
C VAL A 33 14.87 -5.26 5.95
N ASP A 34 15.79 -6.10 6.41
CA ASP A 34 16.23 -7.31 5.70
C ASP A 34 15.07 -8.30 5.49
N ALA A 35 14.14 -8.39 6.44
CA ALA A 35 12.94 -9.19 6.29
C ALA A 35 12.03 -8.69 5.14
N LEU A 36 11.89 -7.37 4.97
CA LEU A 36 11.18 -6.81 3.83
C LEU A 36 11.95 -7.06 2.52
N HIS A 37 13.27 -6.87 2.52
CA HIS A 37 14.09 -7.13 1.33
C HIS A 37 14.00 -8.58 0.87
N ALA A 38 13.96 -9.55 1.78
CA ALA A 38 13.76 -10.96 1.44
C ALA A 38 12.42 -11.20 0.72
N ILE A 39 11.34 -10.52 1.17
CA ILE A 39 10.04 -10.58 0.49
C ILE A 39 10.13 -9.95 -0.91
N LEU A 40 10.77 -8.79 -1.03
CA LEU A 40 10.88 -8.09 -2.32
C LEU A 40 11.75 -8.86 -3.33
N ALA A 41 12.76 -9.58 -2.87
CA ALA A 41 13.57 -10.45 -3.71
C ALA A 41 12.82 -11.71 -4.20
N GLU A 42 11.79 -12.15 -3.47
CA GLU A 42 10.91 -13.25 -3.89
C GLU A 42 9.85 -12.78 -4.88
N VAL A 43 9.27 -11.59 -4.64
CA VAL A 43 8.14 -11.05 -5.41
C VAL A 43 8.60 -10.30 -6.67
N GLU A 44 9.75 -9.63 -6.61
CA GLU A 44 10.31 -8.77 -7.67
C GLU A 44 9.27 -7.83 -8.30
N PRO A 45 8.56 -6.98 -7.52
CA PRO A 45 7.45 -6.20 -8.05
C PRO A 45 7.94 -5.03 -8.93
N ASP A 46 7.38 -4.91 -10.13
CA ASP A 46 7.59 -3.75 -11.01
C ASP A 46 6.92 -2.48 -10.48
N GLU A 47 5.78 -2.64 -9.80
CA GLU A 47 4.95 -1.56 -9.27
C GLU A 47 4.47 -1.87 -7.85
N ALA A 48 4.33 -0.83 -7.02
CA ALA A 48 3.68 -0.90 -5.72
C ALA A 48 2.56 0.14 -5.57
N VAL A 49 1.43 -0.30 -5.00
CA VAL A 49 0.33 0.56 -4.57
C VAL A 49 0.26 0.50 -3.05
N ILE A 50 0.56 1.62 -2.39
CA ILE A 50 0.63 1.69 -0.92
C ILE A 50 -0.70 2.19 -0.37
N LEU A 51 -1.37 1.31 0.39
CA LEU A 51 -2.63 1.58 1.06
C LEU A 51 -2.37 1.72 2.57
N THR A 52 -2.53 2.92 3.10
CA THR A 52 -2.36 3.22 4.53
C THR A 52 -3.69 3.59 5.17
N SER A 53 -3.83 3.46 6.49
CA SER A 53 -4.89 4.15 7.25
C SER A 53 -4.51 5.62 7.49
N PHE A 54 -5.47 6.46 7.88
CA PHE A 54 -5.28 7.93 7.95
C PHE A 54 -4.17 8.40 8.92
N HIS A 55 -3.78 7.58 9.89
CA HIS A 55 -2.68 7.87 10.82
C HIS A 55 -1.30 7.35 10.38
N GLN A 56 -1.21 6.73 9.20
CA GLN A 56 0.00 6.07 8.72
C GLN A 56 0.57 6.80 7.50
N SER A 57 1.88 7.06 7.52
CA SER A 57 2.58 7.61 6.37
C SER A 57 3.00 6.49 5.41
N PRO A 58 2.80 6.64 4.08
CA PRO A 58 3.31 5.66 3.11
C PRO A 58 4.82 5.81 2.88
N LEU A 59 5.40 6.97 3.25
CA LEU A 59 6.73 7.38 2.82
C LEU A 59 7.86 6.48 3.31
N PRO A 60 7.85 5.94 4.56
CA PRO A 60 8.87 5.00 4.98
C PRO A 60 8.89 3.71 4.14
N LEU A 61 7.71 3.16 3.81
CA LEU A 61 7.62 1.99 2.94
C LEU A 61 8.06 2.34 1.51
N ALA A 62 7.62 3.48 0.98
CA ALA A 62 8.01 3.95 -0.35
C ALA A 62 9.53 4.12 -0.49
N LEU A 63 10.22 4.60 0.55
CA LEU A 63 11.68 4.69 0.58
C LEU A 63 12.33 3.30 0.48
N LEU A 64 11.89 2.32 1.26
CA LEU A 64 12.45 0.97 1.20
C LEU A 64 12.20 0.31 -0.15
N LEU A 65 10.99 0.47 -0.71
CA LEU A 65 10.66 -0.03 -2.06
C LEU A 65 11.53 0.63 -3.14
N ARG A 66 11.78 1.94 -3.05
CA ARG A 66 12.69 2.65 -3.96
C ARG A 66 14.11 2.10 -3.91
N LEU A 67 14.64 1.88 -2.70
CA LEU A 67 15.98 1.33 -2.50
C LEU A 67 16.10 -0.12 -3.00
N ALA A 68 15.00 -0.86 -2.96
CA ALA A 68 14.89 -2.20 -3.54
C ALA A 68 14.66 -2.20 -5.07
N GLY A 69 14.54 -1.04 -5.71
CA GLY A 69 14.47 -0.91 -7.17
C GLY A 69 13.08 -1.04 -7.79
N VAL A 70 12.00 -1.06 -6.99
CA VAL A 70 10.62 -1.03 -7.51
C VAL A 70 10.45 0.14 -8.46
N GLY A 71 9.87 -0.05 -9.64
CA GLY A 71 9.91 0.91 -10.75
C GLY A 71 8.88 2.03 -10.68
N ARG A 72 7.66 1.76 -10.19
CA ARG A 72 6.57 2.73 -10.00
C ARG A 72 5.92 2.57 -8.63
N ILE A 73 5.67 3.67 -7.92
CA ILE A 73 5.03 3.65 -6.60
C ILE A 73 3.88 4.66 -6.56
N THR A 74 2.69 4.18 -6.24
CA THR A 74 1.49 5.00 -6.07
C THR A 74 1.06 5.00 -4.60
N GLY A 75 0.67 6.17 -4.07
CA GLY A 75 0.19 6.27 -2.69
C GLY A 75 -0.45 7.62 -2.36
N ALA A 76 -0.96 7.75 -1.14
CA ALA A 76 -1.58 8.98 -0.65
C ALA A 76 -0.76 9.63 0.48
N SER A 77 -0.41 10.91 0.35
CA SER A 77 0.35 11.61 1.39
C SER A 77 0.07 13.11 1.41
N VAL A 78 -0.18 13.65 2.60
CA VAL A 78 -0.25 15.10 2.86
C VAL A 78 1.14 15.75 2.75
N ASP A 79 2.19 15.00 3.08
CA ASP A 79 3.56 15.44 3.01
C ASP A 79 4.11 15.38 1.58
N TYR A 80 5.06 16.28 1.28
CA TYR A 80 5.76 16.23 0.01
C TYR A 80 6.56 14.93 -0.13
N ALA A 81 6.23 14.13 -1.16
CA ALA A 81 6.81 12.81 -1.36
C ALA A 81 8.17 12.80 -2.09
N GLY A 82 8.59 13.93 -2.69
CA GLY A 82 9.77 13.96 -3.55
C GLY A 82 9.69 12.91 -4.65
N SER A 83 10.75 12.12 -4.82
CA SER A 83 10.82 11.01 -5.77
C SER A 83 10.33 9.67 -5.20
N LEU A 84 9.68 9.65 -4.04
CA LEU A 84 9.25 8.41 -3.39
C LEU A 84 7.92 7.89 -3.93
N LEU A 85 7.05 8.78 -4.40
CA LEU A 85 5.76 8.44 -5.03
C LEU A 85 5.74 9.02 -6.44
N ASP A 86 5.61 8.14 -7.43
CA ASP A 86 5.45 8.50 -8.84
C ASP A 86 4.04 9.03 -9.12
N VAL A 87 3.05 8.48 -8.42
CA VAL A 87 1.69 9.01 -8.34
C VAL A 87 1.36 9.30 -6.89
N ARG A 88 1.10 10.56 -6.59
CA ARG A 88 0.72 11.03 -5.26
C ARG A 88 -0.69 11.60 -5.31
N LEU A 89 -1.56 11.01 -4.50
CA LEU A 89 -2.85 11.61 -4.14
C LEU A 89 -2.69 12.38 -2.82
N LYS A 90 -3.28 13.56 -2.73
CA LYS A 90 -3.21 14.41 -1.54
C LYS A 90 -4.56 14.37 -0.82
N PRO A 91 -4.62 13.84 0.42
CA PRO A 91 -5.79 13.98 1.27
C PRO A 91 -6.23 15.44 1.41
N GLY A 92 -7.53 15.71 1.31
CA GLY A 92 -8.12 17.04 1.31
C GLY A 92 -8.12 17.77 -0.04
N GLU A 93 -7.41 17.25 -1.06
CA GLU A 93 -7.39 17.83 -2.41
C GLU A 93 -7.85 16.83 -3.48
N ASP A 94 -7.16 15.69 -3.58
CA ASP A 94 -7.47 14.62 -4.54
C ASP A 94 -8.36 13.54 -3.93
N LEU A 95 -8.47 13.51 -2.60
CA LEU A 95 -9.22 12.56 -1.81
C LEU A 95 -10.00 13.32 -0.74
N ASP A 96 -11.29 13.05 -0.60
CA ASP A 96 -12.12 13.64 0.45
C ASP A 96 -11.67 13.09 1.83
N GLU A 97 -11.62 13.96 2.84
CA GLU A 97 -11.19 13.60 4.19
C GLU A 97 -12.23 12.71 4.90
N ASP A 98 -13.51 12.89 4.56
CA ASP A 98 -14.61 12.14 5.16
C ASP A 98 -14.91 10.82 4.42
N GLN A 99 -14.18 10.51 3.34
CA GLN A 99 -14.45 9.31 2.56
C GLN A 99 -14.06 8.03 3.30
N PRO A 100 -14.84 6.95 3.17
CA PRO A 100 -14.51 5.65 3.74
C PRO A 100 -13.14 5.12 3.27
N GLU A 101 -12.42 4.45 4.17
CA GLU A 101 -11.10 3.85 3.86
C GLU A 101 -11.12 2.91 2.64
N PRO A 102 -12.14 2.03 2.43
CA PRO A 102 -12.22 1.22 1.22
C PRO A 102 -12.34 2.04 -0.07
N GLU A 103 -13.15 3.10 -0.06
CA GLU A 103 -13.31 3.99 -1.23
C GLU A 103 -12.01 4.75 -1.52
N ARG A 104 -11.31 5.18 -0.47
CA ARG A 104 -9.97 5.75 -0.60
C ARG A 104 -8.97 4.77 -1.20
N ALA A 105 -8.98 3.51 -0.75
CA ALA A 105 -8.10 2.49 -1.28
C ALA A 105 -8.37 2.21 -2.76
N LEU A 106 -9.65 2.14 -3.16
CA LEU A 106 -10.05 2.02 -4.57
C LEU A 106 -9.62 3.22 -5.40
N ALA A 107 -9.73 4.45 -4.88
CA ALA A 107 -9.27 5.65 -5.57
C ALA A 107 -7.74 5.63 -5.81
N ILE A 108 -6.96 5.16 -4.83
CA ILE A 108 -5.50 5.01 -4.95
C ILE A 108 -5.16 3.94 -6.00
N ALA A 109 -5.85 2.80 -6.00
CA ALA A 109 -5.66 1.75 -7.00
C ALA A 109 -6.03 2.24 -8.42
N ALA A 110 -7.13 2.98 -8.55
CA ALA A 110 -7.55 3.58 -9.81
C ALA A 110 -6.53 4.59 -10.34
N ALA A 111 -5.94 5.42 -9.47
CA ALA A 111 -4.86 6.34 -9.85
C ALA A 111 -3.58 5.62 -10.29
N ALA A 112 -3.35 4.40 -9.78
CA ALA A 112 -2.31 3.52 -10.27
C ALA A 112 -2.66 2.87 -11.63
N GLY A 113 -3.87 3.03 -12.15
CA GLY A 113 -4.32 2.45 -13.42
C GLY A 113 -5.10 1.14 -13.25
N HIS A 114 -5.40 0.73 -12.01
CA HIS A 114 -6.12 -0.50 -11.66
C HIS A 114 -7.55 -0.18 -11.21
N ALA A 115 -8.30 0.49 -12.09
CA ALA A 115 -9.72 0.78 -11.85
C ALA A 115 -10.57 -0.51 -11.87
N LEU A 116 -11.69 -0.49 -11.16
CA LEU A 116 -12.66 -1.59 -11.20
C LEU A 116 -13.22 -1.78 -12.62
N PRO A 117 -13.46 -3.03 -13.05
CA PRO A 117 -14.23 -3.31 -14.25
C PRO A 117 -15.61 -2.64 -14.20
N ALA A 118 -16.17 -2.31 -15.37
CA ALA A 118 -17.46 -1.62 -15.46
C ALA A 118 -18.64 -2.43 -14.88
N ASP A 119 -18.47 -3.75 -14.75
CA ASP A 119 -19.42 -4.70 -14.18
C ASP A 119 -19.18 -5.03 -12.70
N ASP A 120 -18.16 -4.42 -12.07
CA ASP A 120 -17.88 -4.55 -10.64
C ASP A 120 -18.42 -3.32 -9.89
N ASP A 121 -19.34 -3.54 -8.95
CA ASP A 121 -19.98 -2.47 -8.18
C ASP A 121 -19.15 -2.03 -6.95
N GLY A 122 -17.96 -2.62 -6.76
CA GLY A 122 -17.00 -2.28 -5.70
C GLY A 122 -17.45 -2.70 -4.30
N ARG A 123 -18.53 -3.48 -4.17
CA ARG A 123 -19.06 -3.89 -2.87
C ARG A 123 -18.36 -5.14 -2.33
N LEU A 124 -18.28 -5.21 -1.01
CA LEU A 124 -17.80 -6.42 -0.33
C LEU A 124 -18.74 -7.60 -0.61
N ALA A 125 -18.27 -8.57 -1.39
CA ALA A 125 -18.95 -9.84 -1.64
C ALA A 125 -18.53 -10.92 -0.63
N VAL A 126 -18.67 -10.64 0.68
CA VAL A 126 -18.37 -11.63 1.72
C VAL A 126 -19.50 -12.66 1.75
N LEU A 127 -19.22 -13.86 1.25
CA LEU A 127 -20.10 -15.02 1.41
C LEU A 127 -19.89 -15.64 2.80
N PRO A 128 -20.96 -16.09 3.48
CA PRO A 128 -20.88 -16.69 4.82
C PRO A 128 -20.09 -18.00 4.86
#